data_AF-A0A8H4N2R3-F1
#
_entry.id   AF-A0A8H4N2R3-F1
#
_cell.length_a   1.000
_cell.length_b   1.000
_cell.length_c   1.000
_cell.angle_alpha   90.00
_cell.angle_beta   90.00
_cell.angle_gamma   90.00
#
_symmetry.space_group_name_H-M   'P 1'
#
loop_
_entity.id
_entity.type
_entity.pdbx_description
1 polymer ?
#
loop_
_entity_poly.entity_id
_entity_poly.type
_entity_poly.pdbx_seq_one_letter_code
_entity_poly.pdbx_strand_id
1 'polypeptide(L)'
;MISLTSIPFFDQCLPFNLKFLYDVLRNATGRVNLLRAFALIFLSLYFLHTLQLVFIHPLRNVPGPRLAKRSQIWRNYRYFRGTWHSDLLKLHRQYGPVTRWYDTWIIPNMTVSLFAATDIKQHRHLRSRVSSAYSMTSILAMKPLVRDVADALWHRLRTLARNEEPTPLYLWAQYFAFDVVGQLALGGRTGFVEQGRDVDGVIASIHAGFYPMANMGNVPGQLSGRSVIPPALR
;
A
#
# COMPACT_ATOMS: atom_id res chain seq x y z
N MET A 1 -17.26 16.16 -66.86
CA MET A 1 -16.59 15.44 -65.75
C MET A 1 -17.56 15.37 -64.59
N ILE A 2 -17.67 14.19 -63.98
CA ILE A 2 -18.86 13.66 -63.32
C ILE A 2 -19.26 14.43 -62.05
N SER A 3 -20.54 14.79 -61.99
CA SER A 3 -21.28 15.40 -60.88
C SER A 3 -21.37 14.45 -59.68
N LEU A 4 -21.04 14.94 -58.48
CA LEU A 4 -21.25 14.25 -57.19
C LEU A 4 -22.06 15.11 -56.20
N THR A 5 -22.87 16.05 -56.69
CA THR A 5 -23.75 16.91 -55.87
C THR A 5 -25.17 16.37 -55.67
N SER A 6 -25.42 15.08 -55.90
CA SER A 6 -26.78 14.53 -55.84
C SER A 6 -26.81 13.07 -55.37
N ILE A 7 -26.63 12.86 -54.06
CA ILE A 7 -27.19 11.68 -53.38
C ILE A 7 -27.97 12.18 -52.14
N PRO A 8 -29.25 12.55 -52.28
CA PRO A 8 -30.11 12.94 -51.15
C PRO A 8 -30.69 11.73 -50.40
N PHE A 9 -30.19 10.51 -50.65
CA PHE A 9 -30.83 9.28 -50.17
C PHE A 9 -30.35 8.80 -48.78
N PHE A 10 -29.21 9.29 -48.28
CA PHE A 10 -28.62 8.77 -47.03
C PHE A 10 -29.01 9.55 -45.75
N ASP A 11 -29.62 10.74 -45.89
CA ASP A 11 -30.02 11.57 -44.74
C ASP A 11 -31.32 11.10 -44.05
N GLN A 12 -32.08 10.17 -44.66
CA GLN A 12 -33.39 9.72 -44.17
C GLN A 12 -33.43 8.32 -43.54
N CYS A 13 -32.33 7.57 -43.53
CA CYS A 13 -32.35 6.16 -43.07
C CYS A 13 -31.48 5.83 -41.85
N LEU A 14 -30.78 6.78 -41.26
CA LEU A 14 -29.97 6.52 -40.06
C LEU A 14 -30.81 6.70 -38.80
N PRO A 15 -30.96 5.66 -37.95
CA PRO A 15 -31.67 5.79 -36.69
C PRO A 15 -31.04 6.91 -35.86
N PHE A 16 -31.86 7.66 -35.12
CA PHE A 16 -31.49 8.86 -34.33
C PHE A 16 -30.15 8.75 -33.58
N ASN A 17 -29.81 7.54 -33.11
CA ASN A 17 -28.57 7.22 -32.40
C ASN A 17 -27.29 7.37 -33.24
N LEU A 18 -27.32 7.12 -34.57
CA LEU A 18 -26.13 7.27 -35.42
C LEU A 18 -25.92 8.70 -35.92
N LYS A 19 -26.99 9.48 -36.08
CA LYS A 19 -26.88 10.91 -36.44
C LYS A 19 -26.26 11.73 -35.30
N PHE A 20 -26.64 11.42 -34.06
CA PHE A 20 -26.00 11.96 -32.87
C PHE A 20 -24.50 11.63 -32.82
N LEU A 21 -24.12 10.39 -33.17
CA LEU A 21 -22.71 9.99 -33.21
C LEU A 21 -21.93 10.74 -34.30
N TYR A 22 -22.51 10.93 -35.49
CA TYR A 22 -21.92 11.71 -36.58
C TYR A 22 -21.74 13.18 -36.22
N ASP A 23 -22.73 13.79 -35.57
CA ASP A 23 -22.67 15.20 -35.13
C ASP A 23 -21.68 15.41 -33.97
N VAL A 24 -21.55 14.43 -33.07
CA VAL A 24 -20.53 14.42 -32.00
C VAL A 24 -19.12 14.28 -32.59
N LEU A 25 -18.93 13.41 -33.59
CA LEU A 25 -17.65 13.22 -34.26
C LEU A 25 -17.26 14.43 -35.14
N ARG A 26 -18.23 15.06 -35.82
CA ARG A 26 -18.02 16.26 -36.65
C ARG A 26 -17.63 17.48 -35.81
N ASN A 27 -18.23 17.64 -34.63
CA ASN A 27 -17.90 18.73 -33.70
C ASN A 27 -16.62 18.47 -32.89
N ALA A 28 -15.99 17.30 -32.95
CA ALA A 28 -14.77 16.98 -32.21
C ALA A 28 -13.48 17.68 -32.74
N THR A 29 -13.59 18.53 -33.76
CA THR A 29 -12.46 19.24 -34.41
C THR A 29 -11.88 20.42 -33.62
N GLY A 30 -12.33 20.65 -32.37
CA GLY A 30 -11.74 21.63 -31.45
C GLY A 30 -11.17 20.97 -30.19
N ARG A 31 -9.98 21.38 -29.73
CA ARG A 31 -9.35 20.92 -28.47
C ARG A 31 -10.32 20.89 -27.28
N VAL A 32 -11.28 21.81 -27.24
CA VAL A 32 -12.33 21.90 -26.19
C VAL A 32 -13.34 20.75 -26.26
N ASN A 33 -13.73 20.32 -27.46
CA ASN A 33 -14.69 19.23 -27.64
C ASN A 33 -14.03 17.86 -27.40
N LEU A 34 -12.73 17.75 -27.69
CA LEU A 34 -11.91 16.61 -27.28
C LEU A 34 -11.82 16.47 -25.75
N LEU A 35 -11.51 17.57 -25.04
CA LEU A 35 -11.46 17.58 -23.57
C LEU A 35 -12.82 17.26 -22.92
N ARG A 36 -13.92 17.77 -23.50
CA ARG A 36 -15.28 17.45 -23.06
C ARG A 36 -15.62 15.98 -23.29
N ALA A 37 -15.25 15.40 -24.43
CA ALA A 37 -15.44 13.99 -24.71
C ALA A 37 -14.66 13.11 -23.72
N PHE A 38 -13.40 13.45 -23.42
CA PHE A 38 -12.63 12.77 -22.38
C PHE A 38 -13.27 12.88 -20.99
N ALA A 39 -13.75 14.07 -20.61
CA ALA A 39 -14.43 14.26 -19.33
C ALA A 39 -15.72 13.44 -19.22
N LEU A 40 -16.52 13.37 -20.29
CA LEU A 40 -17.76 12.58 -20.33
C LEU A 40 -17.49 11.08 -20.29
N ILE A 41 -16.46 10.59 -20.99
CA ILE A 41 -16.04 9.19 -20.94
C ILE A 41 -15.51 8.85 -19.54
N PHE A 42 -14.72 9.73 -18.92
CA PHE A 42 -14.21 9.50 -17.57
C PHE A 42 -15.35 9.50 -16.54
N LEU A 43 -16.30 10.42 -16.65
CA LEU A 43 -17.50 10.46 -15.80
C LEU A 43 -18.39 9.23 -15.99
N SER A 44 -18.58 8.76 -17.22
CA SER A 44 -19.40 7.58 -17.50
C SER A 44 -18.74 6.28 -17.00
N LEU A 45 -17.42 6.12 -17.20
CA LEU A 45 -16.64 5.02 -16.66
C LEU A 45 -16.62 5.04 -15.13
N TYR A 46 -16.46 6.21 -14.52
CA TYR A 46 -16.54 6.37 -13.07
C TYR A 46 -17.93 5.98 -12.55
N PHE A 47 -19.00 6.46 -13.20
CA PHE A 47 -20.38 6.15 -12.85
C PHE A 47 -20.66 4.64 -12.94
N LEU A 48 -20.30 4.00 -14.05
CA LEU A 48 -20.42 2.55 -14.26
C LEU A 48 -19.63 1.74 -13.22
N HIS A 49 -18.38 2.14 -12.92
CA HIS A 49 -17.58 1.51 -11.87
C HIS A 49 -18.26 1.64 -10.49
N THR A 50 -18.87 2.79 -10.19
CA THR A 50 -19.67 2.92 -8.95
C THR A 50 -20.94 2.08 -8.93
N LEU A 51 -21.63 1.93 -10.06
CA LEU A 51 -22.78 1.03 -10.13
C LEU A 51 -22.35 -0.43 -9.92
N GLN A 52 -21.23 -0.85 -10.54
CA GLN A 52 -20.66 -2.17 -10.31
C GLN A 52 -20.27 -2.38 -8.84
N LEU A 53 -19.61 -1.40 -8.21
CA LEU A 53 -19.25 -1.44 -6.79
C LEU A 53 -20.46 -1.53 -5.83
N VAL A 54 -21.55 -0.83 -6.15
CA VAL A 54 -22.73 -0.75 -5.27
C VAL A 54 -23.65 -1.96 -5.45
N PHE A 55 -23.91 -2.39 -6.68
CA PHE A 55 -24.93 -3.40 -6.97
C PHE A 55 -24.37 -4.82 -7.14
N ILE A 56 -23.21 -4.96 -7.80
CA ILE A 56 -22.70 -6.25 -8.29
C ILE A 56 -21.47 -6.72 -7.47
N HIS A 57 -20.80 -5.82 -6.76
CA HIS A 57 -19.51 -6.15 -6.14
C HIS A 57 -19.69 -6.97 -4.86
N PRO A 58 -18.91 -8.06 -4.68
CA PRO A 58 -18.96 -8.94 -3.51
C PRO A 58 -18.64 -8.26 -2.18
N LEU A 59 -18.18 -7.00 -2.20
CA LEU A 59 -17.85 -6.22 -0.99
C LEU A 59 -19.01 -5.33 -0.51
N ARG A 60 -20.19 -5.35 -1.16
CA ARG A 60 -21.35 -4.54 -0.73
C ARG A 60 -21.82 -4.88 0.70
N ASN A 61 -21.68 -6.16 1.06
CA ASN A 61 -22.12 -6.72 2.35
C ASN A 61 -21.15 -6.43 3.50
N VAL A 62 -19.93 -5.94 3.20
CA VAL A 62 -18.95 -5.61 4.24
C VAL A 62 -19.44 -4.38 5.02
N PRO A 63 -19.59 -4.46 6.36
CA PRO A 63 -20.13 -3.37 7.15
C PRO A 63 -19.10 -2.21 7.27
N GLY A 64 -19.56 -0.96 7.13
CA GLY A 64 -18.67 0.21 7.18
C GLY A 64 -19.30 1.51 6.65
N PRO A 65 -18.62 2.66 6.85
CA PRO A 65 -19.09 3.96 6.36
C PRO A 65 -19.28 3.98 4.84
N ARG A 66 -20.39 4.56 4.35
CA ARG A 66 -20.75 4.54 2.91
C ARG A 66 -19.64 5.08 2.00
N LEU A 67 -18.93 6.12 2.43
CA LEU A 67 -17.82 6.73 1.68
C LEU A 67 -16.58 5.81 1.63
N ALA A 68 -16.34 5.03 2.69
CA ALA A 68 -15.25 4.06 2.76
C ALA A 68 -15.49 2.85 1.85
N LYS A 69 -16.75 2.44 1.67
CA LYS A 69 -17.13 1.38 0.72
C LYS A 69 -16.91 1.79 -0.74
N ARG A 70 -17.10 3.08 -1.05
CA ARG A 70 -17.09 3.61 -2.41
C ARG A 70 -15.69 4.03 -2.87
N SER A 71 -14.84 4.52 -1.97
CA SER A 71 -13.52 5.03 -2.33
C SER A 71 -12.57 5.06 -1.15
N GLN A 72 -11.26 5.05 -1.44
CA GLN A 72 -10.21 5.25 -0.43
C GLN A 72 -10.11 6.71 0.05
N ILE A 73 -10.85 7.64 -0.55
CA ILE A 73 -10.83 9.07 -0.21
C ILE A 73 -11.22 9.29 1.25
N TRP A 74 -12.20 8.54 1.75
CA TRP A 74 -12.61 8.61 3.16
C TRP A 74 -11.45 8.29 4.10
N ARG A 75 -10.68 7.24 3.81
CA ARG A 75 -9.50 6.84 4.58
C ARG A 75 -8.39 7.88 4.45
N ASN A 76 -8.08 8.33 3.24
CA ASN A 76 -7.02 9.31 2.99
C ASN A 76 -7.32 10.63 3.72
N TYR A 77 -8.57 11.09 3.72
CA TYR A 77 -8.98 12.26 4.50
C TYR A 77 -8.72 12.09 6.00
N ARG A 78 -9.06 10.93 6.58
CA ARG A 78 -8.79 10.63 8.01
C ARG A 78 -7.29 10.48 8.30
N TYR A 79 -6.53 9.99 7.34
CA TYR A 79 -5.07 9.90 7.40
C TYR A 79 -4.44 11.29 7.46
N PHE A 80 -4.82 12.21 6.56
CA PHE A 80 -4.35 13.60 6.57
C PHE A 80 -4.79 14.39 7.80
N ARG A 81 -5.91 14.01 8.41
CA ARG A 81 -6.37 14.56 9.70
C ARG A 81 -5.57 14.04 10.90
N GLY A 82 -4.69 13.06 10.73
CA GLY A 82 -3.93 12.43 11.82
C GLY A 82 -4.80 11.59 12.77
N THR A 83 -6.07 11.34 12.46
CA THR A 83 -6.99 10.61 13.34
C THR A 83 -7.10 9.12 13.03
N TRP A 84 -6.44 8.66 11.96
CA TRP A 84 -6.58 7.30 11.42
C TRP A 84 -6.43 6.19 12.46
N HIS A 85 -5.43 6.29 13.35
CA HIS A 85 -5.20 5.31 14.42
C HIS A 85 -6.44 5.12 15.33
N SER A 86 -7.04 6.24 15.73
CA SER A 86 -8.22 6.25 16.60
C SER A 86 -9.50 5.84 15.86
N ASP A 87 -9.63 6.23 14.59
CA ASP A 87 -10.76 5.87 13.74
C ASP A 87 -10.76 4.37 13.43
N LEU A 88 -9.58 3.80 13.16
CA LEU A 88 -9.41 2.36 12.94
C LEU A 88 -9.81 1.55 14.16
N LEU A 89 -9.43 1.97 15.37
CA LEU A 89 -9.85 1.33 16.63
C LEU A 89 -11.37 1.37 16.81
N LYS A 90 -12.02 2.51 16.52
CA LYS A 90 -13.49 2.64 16.58
C LYS A 90 -14.15 1.70 15.57
N LEU A 91 -13.64 1.65 14.35
CA LEU A 91 -14.13 0.75 13.31
C LEU A 91 -13.97 -0.73 13.71
N HIS A 92 -12.83 -1.12 14.27
CA HIS A 92 -12.61 -2.50 14.76
C HIS A 92 -13.58 -2.89 15.86
N ARG A 93 -13.86 -1.97 16.80
CA ARG A 93 -14.84 -2.20 17.88
C ARG A 93 -16.26 -2.35 17.35
N GLN A 94 -16.63 -1.58 16.33
CA GLN A 94 -17.99 -1.55 15.79
C GLN A 94 -18.25 -2.68 14.78
N TYR A 95 -17.28 -3.00 13.93
CA TYR A 95 -17.46 -3.87 12.77
C TYR A 95 -16.63 -5.17 12.84
N GLY A 96 -15.79 -5.33 13.87
CA GLY A 96 -14.90 -6.48 14.02
C GLY A 96 -13.62 -6.38 13.17
N PRO A 97 -12.81 -7.44 13.11
CA PRO A 97 -11.56 -7.48 12.36
C PRO A 97 -11.82 -7.56 10.85
N VAL A 98 -12.10 -6.40 10.24
CA VAL A 98 -12.37 -6.28 8.81
C VAL A 98 -11.29 -5.38 8.21
N THR A 99 -10.06 -5.89 8.07
CA THR A 99 -8.99 -5.10 7.44
C THR A 99 -8.39 -5.82 6.25
N ARG A 100 -8.60 -5.21 5.08
CA ARG A 100 -7.95 -5.55 3.81
C ARG A 100 -6.53 -4.96 3.69
N TRP A 101 -6.01 -4.41 4.79
CA TRP A 101 -4.70 -3.78 4.80
C TRP A 101 -3.60 -4.80 4.58
N TYR A 102 -3.71 -5.96 5.26
CA TYR A 102 -2.76 -7.06 5.16
C TYR A 102 -2.68 -7.67 3.76
N ASP A 103 -3.77 -7.64 2.97
CA ASP A 103 -3.80 -8.12 1.59
C ASP A 103 -2.75 -7.42 0.71
N THR A 104 -2.44 -6.15 0.99
CA THR A 104 -1.42 -5.37 0.25
C THR A 104 -0.02 -5.96 0.40
N TRP A 105 0.22 -6.68 1.50
CA TRP A 105 1.50 -7.31 1.82
C TRP A 105 1.55 -8.79 1.41
N ILE A 106 0.51 -9.28 0.74
CA ILE A 106 0.45 -10.63 0.19
C ILE A 106 0.77 -10.56 -1.31
N ILE A 107 1.87 -11.19 -1.70
CA ILE A 107 2.25 -11.33 -3.10
C ILE A 107 1.42 -12.47 -3.71
N PRO A 108 0.72 -12.26 -4.85
CA PRO A 108 -0.01 -13.34 -5.51
C PRO A 108 0.89 -14.55 -5.79
N ASN A 109 0.38 -15.75 -5.57
CA ASN A 109 1.08 -17.02 -5.76
C ASN A 109 2.31 -17.25 -4.84
N MET A 110 2.44 -16.49 -3.76
CA MET A 110 3.46 -16.71 -2.73
C MET A 110 2.83 -17.21 -1.43
N THR A 111 3.61 -17.92 -0.61
CA THR A 111 3.18 -18.30 0.74
C THR A 111 2.95 -17.05 1.60
N VAL A 112 1.89 -17.09 2.42
CA VAL A 112 1.54 -15.98 3.31
C VAL A 112 2.60 -15.87 4.41
N SER A 113 3.14 -14.66 4.60
CA SER A 113 4.12 -14.37 5.65
C SER A 113 3.46 -14.36 7.03
N LEU A 114 4.24 -14.57 8.09
CA LEU A 114 3.76 -14.46 9.47
C LEU A 114 3.09 -13.11 9.74
N PHE A 115 3.62 -12.03 9.17
CA PHE A 115 3.11 -10.67 9.34
C PHE A 115 1.82 -10.40 8.57
N ALA A 116 1.62 -11.04 7.42
CA ALA A 116 0.45 -10.84 6.56
C ALA A 116 -0.70 -11.84 6.84
N ALA A 117 -0.45 -12.88 7.64
CA ALA A 117 -1.45 -13.91 7.94
C ALA A 117 -2.58 -13.35 8.81
N THR A 118 -3.80 -13.32 8.26
CA THR A 118 -5.02 -12.87 8.95
C THR A 118 -5.82 -14.01 9.59
N ASP A 119 -5.69 -15.24 9.09
CA ASP A 119 -6.29 -16.43 9.71
C ASP A 119 -5.58 -16.79 11.01
N ILE A 120 -6.36 -16.95 12.09
CA ILE A 120 -5.87 -17.24 13.44
C ILE A 120 -5.13 -18.58 13.49
N LYS A 121 -5.63 -19.61 12.79
CA LYS A 121 -4.99 -20.94 12.79
C LYS A 121 -3.66 -20.90 12.06
N GLN A 122 -3.62 -20.32 10.86
CA GLN A 122 -2.39 -20.12 10.10
C GLN A 122 -1.37 -19.25 10.85
N HIS A 123 -1.80 -18.11 11.41
CA HIS A 123 -0.93 -17.23 12.17
C HIS A 123 -0.36 -17.93 13.41
N ARG A 124 -1.18 -18.71 14.15
CA ARG A 124 -0.71 -19.53 15.28
C ARG A 124 0.37 -20.51 14.85
N HIS A 125 0.18 -21.21 13.73
CA HIS A 125 1.14 -22.18 13.18
C HIS A 125 2.44 -21.52 12.73
N LEU A 126 2.37 -20.36 12.06
CA LEU A 126 3.57 -19.63 11.65
C LEU A 126 4.31 -19.04 12.87
N ARG A 127 3.58 -18.54 13.87
CA ARG A 127 4.15 -17.97 15.09
C ARG A 127 4.89 -19.01 15.92
N SER A 128 4.37 -20.24 16.01
CA SER A 128 5.01 -21.30 16.81
C SER A 128 6.40 -21.67 16.29
N ARG A 129 6.67 -21.48 14.98
CA ARG A 129 7.98 -21.74 14.37
C ARG A 129 9.07 -20.77 14.83
N VAL A 130 8.70 -19.54 15.20
CA VAL A 130 9.66 -18.50 15.60
C VAL A 130 9.65 -18.23 17.10
N SER A 131 8.63 -18.69 17.84
CA SER A 131 8.46 -18.33 19.26
C SER A 131 9.59 -18.81 20.16
N SER A 132 10.26 -19.93 19.83
CA SER A 132 11.39 -20.44 20.62
C SER A 132 12.59 -19.48 20.65
N ALA A 133 12.81 -18.71 19.57
CA ALA A 133 13.86 -17.70 19.51
C ALA A 133 13.65 -16.55 20.53
N TYR A 134 12.41 -16.36 20.99
CA TYR A 134 12.05 -15.34 22.00
C TYR A 134 11.92 -15.92 23.42
N SER A 135 12.34 -17.17 23.64
CA SER A 135 12.36 -17.76 24.98
C SER A 135 13.40 -17.07 25.88
N MET A 136 13.21 -17.14 27.20
CA MET A 136 14.17 -16.58 28.16
C MET A 136 15.59 -17.14 27.95
N THR A 137 15.71 -18.45 27.69
CA THR A 137 16.98 -19.11 27.42
C THR A 137 17.65 -18.55 26.16
N SER A 138 16.89 -18.38 25.07
CA SER A 138 17.39 -17.79 23.83
C SER A 138 17.83 -16.33 24.03
N ILE A 139 17.04 -15.54 24.75
CA ILE A 139 17.38 -14.14 25.06
C ILE A 139 18.68 -14.05 25.87
N LEU A 140 18.84 -14.92 26.88
CA LEU A 140 20.07 -14.96 27.67
C LEU A 140 21.29 -15.36 26.82
N ALA A 141 21.11 -16.27 25.87
CA ALA A 141 22.17 -16.65 24.93
C ALA A 141 22.51 -15.53 23.94
N MET A 142 21.54 -14.70 23.53
CA MET A 142 21.74 -13.55 22.63
C MET A 142 22.31 -12.32 23.33
N LYS A 143 22.09 -12.17 24.64
CA LYS A 143 22.50 -11.01 25.45
C LYS A 143 23.98 -10.59 25.26
N PRO A 144 24.98 -11.49 25.21
CA PRO A 144 26.37 -11.10 25.00
C PRO A 144 26.55 -10.42 23.63
N LEU A 145 25.95 -10.99 22.59
CA LEU A 145 26.01 -10.47 21.22
C LEU A 145 25.43 -9.04 21.13
N VAL A 146 24.31 -8.79 21.81
CA VAL A 146 23.71 -7.45 21.87
C VAL A 146 24.59 -6.48 22.66
N ARG A 147 25.22 -6.95 23.75
CA ARG A 147 26.12 -6.14 24.57
C ARG A 147 27.34 -5.68 23.79
N ASP A 148 27.94 -6.55 22.98
CA ASP A 148 29.09 -6.20 22.16
C ASP A 148 28.78 -5.03 21.21
N VAL A 149 27.61 -5.05 20.57
CA VAL A 149 27.15 -3.95 19.70
C VAL A 149 26.86 -2.68 20.52
N ALA A 150 26.29 -2.82 21.72
CA ALA A 150 26.01 -1.69 22.61
C ALA A 150 27.30 -1.00 23.10
N ASP A 151 28.33 -1.78 23.43
CA ASP A 151 29.63 -1.24 23.85
C ASP A 151 30.32 -0.49 22.71
N ALA A 152 30.23 -1.01 21.48
CA ALA A 152 30.71 -0.30 20.29
C ALA A 152 29.95 1.01 20.06
N LEU A 153 28.62 1.02 20.24
CA LEU A 153 27.81 2.24 20.15
C LEU A 153 28.26 3.28 21.19
N TRP A 154 28.42 2.85 22.45
CA TRP A 154 28.88 3.75 23.51
C TRP A 154 30.25 4.32 23.24
N HIS A 155 31.16 3.51 22.72
CA HIS A 155 32.48 3.97 22.32
C HIS A 155 32.40 5.08 21.26
N ARG A 156 31.59 4.88 20.21
CA ARG A 156 31.40 5.87 19.14
C ARG A 156 30.73 7.15 19.63
N LEU A 157 29.67 7.04 20.43
CA LEU A 157 28.97 8.20 20.99
C LEU A 157 29.89 9.03 21.91
N ARG A 158 30.77 8.40 22.68
CA ARG A 158 31.77 9.12 23.49
C ARG A 158 32.78 9.87 22.62
N THR A 159 33.22 9.29 21.51
CA THR A 159 34.13 9.96 20.57
C THR A 159 33.47 11.16 19.92
N LEU A 160 32.22 11.03 19.48
CA LEU A 160 31.45 12.15 18.93
C LEU A 160 31.22 13.27 19.95
N ALA A 161 30.89 12.89 21.19
CA ALA A 161 30.68 13.86 22.27
C ALA A 161 31.94 14.67 22.60
N ARG A 162 33.14 14.05 22.51
CA ARG A 162 34.42 14.74 22.70
C ARG A 162 34.75 15.72 21.58
N ASN A 163 34.27 15.45 20.37
CA ASN A 163 34.51 16.27 19.19
C ASN A 163 33.45 17.37 19.02
N GLU A 164 32.47 17.46 19.92
CA GLU A 164 31.35 18.41 19.91
C GLU A 164 30.55 18.42 18.59
N GLU A 165 30.47 17.26 17.91
CA GLU A 165 29.79 17.15 16.62
C GLU A 165 28.26 16.99 16.82
N PRO A 166 27.42 17.91 16.33
CA PRO A 166 25.98 17.80 16.45
C PRO A 166 25.48 16.61 15.63
N THR A 167 25.01 15.58 16.34
CA THR A 167 24.75 14.29 15.72
C THR A 167 23.30 13.84 15.92
N PRO A 168 22.58 13.45 14.86
CA PRO A 168 21.21 12.95 14.95
C PRO A 168 21.16 11.55 15.60
N LEU A 169 20.70 11.47 16.86
CA LEU A 169 20.60 10.20 17.59
C LEU A 169 19.65 9.18 16.97
N TYR A 170 18.66 9.61 16.17
CA TYR A 170 17.74 8.69 15.49
C TYR A 170 18.47 7.80 14.48
N LEU A 171 19.52 8.31 13.81
CA LEU A 171 20.34 7.51 12.89
C LEU A 171 21.17 6.47 13.66
N TRP A 172 21.75 6.86 14.79
CA TRP A 172 22.53 5.95 15.64
C TRP A 172 21.69 4.84 16.26
N ALA A 173 20.44 5.15 16.63
CA ALA A 173 19.48 4.13 17.05
C ALA A 173 19.17 3.14 15.91
N GLN A 174 19.07 3.62 14.67
CA GLN A 174 18.86 2.77 13.50
C GLN A 174 20.10 1.91 13.20
N TYR A 175 21.30 2.48 13.21
CA TYR A 175 22.57 1.75 13.03
C TYR A 175 22.74 0.66 14.08
N PHE A 176 22.44 0.97 15.34
CA PHE A 176 22.45 -0.01 16.42
C PHE A 176 21.48 -1.17 16.15
N ALA A 177 20.24 -0.87 15.73
CA ALA A 177 19.26 -1.90 15.43
C ALA A 177 19.70 -2.81 14.27
N PHE A 178 20.29 -2.25 13.20
CA PHE A 178 20.80 -3.04 12.09
C PHE A 178 22.00 -3.92 12.48
N ASP A 179 22.95 -3.39 13.26
CA ASP A 179 24.09 -4.19 13.73
C ASP A 179 23.65 -5.29 14.70
N VAL A 180 22.67 -5.03 15.59
CA VAL A 180 22.12 -6.07 16.48
C VAL A 180 21.42 -7.16 15.67
N VAL A 181 20.55 -6.79 14.73
CA VAL A 181 19.86 -7.78 13.89
C VAL A 181 20.85 -8.54 13.02
N GLY A 182 21.86 -7.88 12.45
CA GLY A 182 22.95 -8.52 11.71
C GLY A 182 23.71 -9.53 12.56
N GLN A 183 24.10 -9.14 13.78
CA GLN A 183 24.80 -10.01 14.72
C GLN A 183 23.96 -11.24 15.10
N LEU A 184 22.66 -11.07 15.33
CA LEU A 184 21.76 -12.15 15.75
C LEU A 184 21.30 -13.06 14.60
N ALA A 185 21.06 -12.51 13.41
CA ALA A 185 20.48 -13.24 12.29
C ALA A 185 21.54 -13.75 11.29
N LEU A 186 22.64 -13.04 11.12
CA LEU A 186 23.69 -13.32 10.13
C LEU A 186 25.02 -13.75 10.77
N GLY A 187 25.11 -13.71 12.11
CA GLY A 187 26.30 -14.15 12.85
C GLY A 187 27.50 -13.20 12.79
N GLY A 188 27.30 -11.96 12.31
CA GLY A 188 28.37 -10.96 12.21
C GLY A 188 27.84 -9.54 12.18
N ARG A 189 28.70 -8.59 12.57
CA ARG A 189 28.38 -7.16 12.57
C ARG A 189 28.41 -6.65 11.14
N THR A 190 27.34 -6.01 10.72
CA THR A 190 27.24 -5.35 9.41
C THR A 190 28.09 -4.07 9.36
N GLY A 191 28.36 -3.45 10.52
CA GLY A 191 29.34 -2.37 10.68
C GLY A 191 28.74 -0.96 10.62
N PHE A 192 27.42 -0.83 10.76
CA PHE A 192 26.73 0.46 10.75
C PHE A 192 27.21 1.38 11.87
N VAL A 193 27.38 0.84 13.08
CA VAL A 193 27.82 1.63 14.24
C VAL A 193 29.29 2.04 14.11
N GLU A 194 30.15 1.14 13.63
CA GLU A 194 31.58 1.41 13.48
C GLU A 194 31.84 2.49 12.43
N GLN A 195 31.19 2.36 11.27
CA GLN A 195 31.36 3.28 10.16
C GLN A 195 30.54 4.56 10.33
N GLY A 196 29.50 4.55 11.16
CA GLY A 196 28.62 5.70 11.40
C GLY A 196 27.84 6.14 10.15
N ARG A 197 27.58 5.21 9.23
CA ARG A 197 26.92 5.48 7.94
C ARG A 197 26.01 4.32 7.53
N ASP A 198 25.18 4.57 6.53
CA ASP A 198 24.43 3.51 5.86
C ASP A 198 25.39 2.61 5.07
N VAL A 199 25.64 1.40 5.58
CA VAL A 199 26.50 0.41 4.95
C VAL A 199 25.76 -0.15 3.73
N ASP A 200 26.43 -0.13 2.58
CA ASP A 200 25.92 -0.62 1.28
C ASP A 200 24.57 -0.02 0.83
N GLY A 201 24.17 1.12 1.41
CA GLY A 201 22.90 1.76 1.08
C GLY A 201 21.68 0.93 1.49
N VAL A 202 21.80 0.03 2.47
CA VAL A 202 20.73 -0.87 2.91
C VAL A 202 19.54 -0.09 3.45
N ILE A 203 19.77 0.93 4.28
CA ILE A 203 18.69 1.75 4.86
C ILE A 203 17.98 2.53 3.76
N ALA A 204 18.75 3.16 2.86
CA ALA A 204 18.20 3.88 1.71
C ALA A 204 17.36 2.94 0.81
N SER A 205 17.86 1.73 0.53
CA SER A 205 17.18 0.74 -0.30
C SER A 205 15.87 0.25 0.33
N ILE A 206 15.88 0.01 1.65
CA ILE A 206 14.67 -0.37 2.39
C ILE A 206 13.63 0.75 2.29
N HIS A 207 14.01 2.01 2.55
CA HIS A 207 13.08 3.12 2.42
C HIS A 207 12.57 3.30 0.99
N ALA A 208 13.44 3.18 -0.02
CA ALA A 208 13.07 3.29 -1.42
C ALA A 208 12.07 2.21 -1.86
N GLY A 209 12.18 0.99 -1.31
CA GLY A 209 11.22 -0.09 -1.57
C GLY A 209 9.93 0.02 -0.74
N PHE A 210 10.04 0.35 0.55
CA PHE A 210 8.91 0.38 1.47
C PHE A 210 8.02 1.61 1.27
N TYR A 211 8.57 2.76 0.89
CA TYR A 211 7.79 3.96 0.64
C TYR A 211 6.72 3.78 -0.44
N PRO A 212 7.03 3.30 -1.67
CA PRO A 212 6.01 3.04 -2.66
C PRO A 212 5.09 1.88 -2.23
N MET A 213 5.61 0.82 -1.60
CA MET A 213 4.76 -0.30 -1.12
C MET A 213 3.72 0.12 -0.07
N ALA A 214 4.12 0.89 0.93
CA ALA A 214 3.22 1.42 1.94
C ALA A 214 2.17 2.35 1.33
N ASN A 215 2.54 3.12 0.30
CA ASN A 215 1.63 4.01 -0.41
C ASN A 215 0.74 3.28 -1.44
N MET A 216 1.14 2.12 -1.98
CA MET A 216 0.30 1.30 -2.86
C MET A 216 -0.98 0.83 -2.17
N GLY A 217 -0.94 0.57 -0.86
CA GLY A 217 -2.14 0.30 -0.06
C GLY A 217 -3.14 1.46 -0.06
N ASN A 218 -2.69 2.68 -0.42
CA ASN A 218 -3.47 3.92 -0.48
C ASN A 218 -3.96 4.30 -1.87
N VAL A 219 -3.45 3.67 -2.94
CA VAL A 219 -3.84 3.97 -4.32
C VAL A 219 -5.22 3.37 -4.66
N PRO A 220 -6.15 4.16 -5.24
CA PRO A 220 -7.43 3.63 -5.71
C PRO A 220 -7.24 2.54 -6.77
N GLY A 221 -7.92 1.40 -6.63
CA GLY A 221 -7.94 0.32 -7.62
C GLY A 221 -6.91 -0.80 -7.43
N GLN A 222 -5.84 -0.59 -6.65
CA GLN A 222 -4.81 -1.62 -6.45
C GLN A 222 -5.23 -2.80 -5.56
N LEU A 223 -6.32 -2.66 -4.78
CA LEU A 223 -6.87 -3.77 -3.99
C LEU A 223 -7.81 -4.67 -4.80
N SER A 224 -7.85 -4.58 -6.14
CA SER A 224 -8.72 -5.40 -7.01
C SER A 224 -8.20 -6.82 -7.26
N GLY A 225 -7.30 -7.33 -6.41
CA GLY A 225 -6.98 -8.76 -6.37
C GLY A 225 -8.18 -9.54 -5.80
N ARG A 226 -8.98 -10.14 -6.69
CA ARG A 226 -10.12 -11.03 -6.40
C ARG A 226 -9.80 -12.25 -5.49
N SER A 227 -8.55 -12.40 -5.02
CA SER A 227 -8.01 -13.65 -4.48
C SER A 227 -8.03 -13.76 -2.95
N VAL A 228 -8.40 -12.73 -2.19
CA VAL A 228 -8.27 -12.76 -0.72
C VAL A 228 -9.53 -12.25 -0.01
N ILE A 229 -10.71 -12.75 -0.41
CA ILE A 229 -11.89 -12.68 0.47
C ILE A 229 -11.93 -14.00 1.24
N PRO A 230 -11.82 -13.98 2.58
CA PRO A 230 -11.95 -15.18 3.41
C PRO A 230 -13.25 -15.92 3.06
N PRO A 231 -13.27 -17.26 2.96
CA PRO A 231 -14.48 -18.02 2.66
C PRO A 231 -15.66 -17.71 3.59
N ALA A 232 -15.38 -17.30 4.84
CA ALA A 232 -16.38 -16.90 5.82
C ALA A 232 -17.16 -15.61 5.48
N LEU A 233 -16.75 -14.88 4.43
CA LEU A 233 -17.40 -13.67 3.95
C LEU A 233 -17.84 -13.79 2.47
N ARG A 234 -17.86 -15.01 1.91
CA ARG A 234 -18.56 -15.32 0.65
C ARG A 234 -20.04 -15.59 0.88
#